data_AF-A0A257MTB4-F1
#
_entry.id   AF-A0A257MTB4-F1
#
_cell.length_a   1.000
_cell.length_b   1.000
_cell.length_c   1.000
_cell.angle_alpha   90.00
_cell.angle_beta   90.00
_cell.angle_gamma   90.00
#
_symmetry.space_group_name_H-M   'P 1'
#
loop_
_entity.id
_entity.type
_entity.pdbx_description
1 polymer ?
#
loop_
_entity_poly.entity_id
_entity_poly.type
_entity_poly.pdbx_seq_one_letter_code
_entity_poly.pdbx_strand_id
1 'polypeptide(L)'
;MQPEPRLYERVSQIDFTSLYPSIIVKYNLSPETLRHPERRGFLSSIISPLLELRIETKRRKKLDSSYVGQDAILKWMLVTCFGYTGYRNAKFGQIEVHERITSISRELLMQIKELAEGMGLEVLHGIVDCLWVRGAGGVEEADEFKQAVERETGILTEKEDYDWIVFLPLADGGGAYNRYFGRLTSGRVKVRGVMARRGDTPPYVARMQKEIFELLAGASSGEAVREAEPAARRTLERYREALPQAQPQEMVIRRRVGRTSYSRRCAEASAIKAHERLGLHLEPGMEMGYVVADAGSWEVEAEETAKNFDVMHYAGLLDKAWREVAYVFGPQEAPLTGGGLQTREATWGRL
;
A
#
# COMPACT_ATOMS: atom_id res chain seq x y z
N MET A 1 9.51 -7.72 9.47
CA MET A 1 9.30 -9.20 9.47
C MET A 1 8.55 -9.54 8.21
N GLN A 2 9.13 -10.35 7.32
CA GLN A 2 8.51 -10.70 6.05
C GLN A 2 7.35 -11.68 6.28
N PRO A 3 6.19 -11.52 5.64
CA PRO A 3 5.11 -12.48 5.78
C PRO A 3 5.37 -13.72 4.93
N GLU A 4 4.83 -14.86 5.35
CA GLU A 4 4.62 -16.00 4.47
C GLU A 4 3.41 -15.69 3.55
N PRO A 5 3.57 -15.70 2.22
CA PRO A 5 2.47 -15.37 1.33
C PRO A 5 1.47 -16.53 1.24
N ARG A 6 0.25 -16.26 1.73
CA ARG A 6 -0.95 -17.11 1.69
C ARG A 6 -2.12 -16.35 2.30
N LEU A 7 -3.30 -16.98 2.27
CA LEU A 7 -4.47 -16.53 3.03
C LEU A 7 -4.34 -16.94 4.50
N TYR A 8 -4.67 -16.00 5.38
CA TYR A 8 -4.79 -16.20 6.82
C TYR A 8 -6.18 -15.78 7.26
N GLU A 9 -6.75 -16.52 8.19
CA GLU A 9 -8.02 -16.18 8.85
C GLU A 9 -7.77 -15.76 10.29
N ARG A 10 -8.72 -15.00 10.86
CA ARG A 10 -8.71 -14.55 12.26
C ARG A 10 -7.43 -13.80 12.63
N VAL A 11 -7.10 -12.78 11.84
CA VAL A 11 -5.88 -11.98 12.01
C VAL A 11 -6.22 -10.64 12.63
N SER A 12 -5.41 -10.18 13.56
CA SER A 12 -5.50 -8.83 14.11
C SER A 12 -4.26 -8.02 13.73
N GLN A 13 -4.45 -6.79 13.27
CA GLN A 13 -3.38 -5.83 13.07
C GLN A 13 -3.35 -4.88 14.27
N ILE A 14 -2.18 -4.77 14.92
CA ILE A 14 -1.88 -3.74 15.90
C ILE A 14 -0.99 -2.68 15.24
N ASP A 15 -1.40 -1.42 15.30
CA ASP A 15 -0.73 -0.28 14.65
C ASP A 15 -0.51 0.87 15.64
N PHE A 16 0.73 1.36 15.77
CA PHE A 16 1.03 2.46 16.67
C PHE A 16 0.39 3.77 16.21
N THR A 17 -0.22 4.49 17.16
CA THR A 17 -0.72 5.83 16.91
C THR A 17 0.43 6.82 16.94
N SER A 18 0.75 7.41 15.78
CA SER A 18 1.81 8.43 15.67
C SER A 18 3.17 7.92 16.17
N LEU A 19 3.62 6.72 15.77
CA LEU A 19 4.84 6.10 16.33
C LEU A 19 6.04 7.05 16.40
N TYR A 20 6.45 7.64 15.28
CA TYR A 20 7.64 8.51 15.25
C TYR A 20 7.50 9.77 16.10
N PRO A 21 6.40 10.56 16.01
CA PRO A 21 6.15 11.64 16.96
C PRO A 21 6.18 11.20 18.43
N SER A 22 5.57 10.07 18.76
CA SER A 22 5.55 9.53 20.12
C SER A 22 6.96 9.17 20.59
N ILE A 23 7.80 8.60 19.72
CA ILE A 23 9.22 8.36 20.01
C ILE A 23 9.96 9.70 20.25
N ILE A 24 9.76 10.70 19.39
CA ILE A 24 10.42 12.00 19.54
C ILE A 24 10.10 12.63 20.90
N VAL A 25 8.82 12.62 21.28
CA VAL A 25 8.36 13.20 22.54
C VAL A 25 8.86 12.38 23.74
N LYS A 26 8.60 11.06 23.73
CA LYS A 26 8.91 10.16 24.85
C LYS A 26 10.41 10.09 25.16
N TYR A 27 11.25 10.05 24.14
CA TYR A 27 12.70 9.95 24.29
C TYR A 27 13.40 11.31 24.19
N ASN A 28 12.64 12.41 24.22
CA ASN A 28 13.17 13.79 24.20
C ASN A 28 14.16 14.05 23.06
N LEU A 29 13.85 13.57 21.85
CA LEU A 29 14.79 13.61 20.72
C LEU A 29 14.79 14.97 20.01
N SER A 30 15.97 15.56 19.90
CA SER A 30 16.24 16.84 19.24
C SER A 30 17.76 16.93 18.96
N PRO A 31 18.22 17.74 17.99
CA PRO A 31 19.66 17.90 17.69
C PRO A 31 20.53 18.11 18.94
N GLU A 32 20.09 19.00 19.84
CA GLU A 32 20.79 19.37 21.05
C GLU A 32 20.76 18.29 22.14
N THR A 33 19.77 17.39 22.12
CA THR A 33 19.62 16.34 23.15
C THR A 33 20.37 15.06 22.81
N LEU A 34 20.87 14.92 21.58
CA LEU A 34 21.69 13.75 21.20
C LEU A 34 22.95 13.62 22.05
N ARG A 35 23.58 14.74 22.42
CA ARG A 35 24.77 14.77 23.29
C ARG A 35 24.48 15.24 24.71
N HIS A 36 23.34 15.88 24.90
CA HIS A 36 22.91 16.48 26.18
C HIS A 36 21.48 16.05 26.52
N PRO A 37 21.25 14.76 26.79
CA PRO A 37 19.91 14.20 27.01
C PRO A 37 19.16 14.83 28.19
N GLU A 38 19.90 15.44 29.13
CA GLU A 38 19.37 16.19 30.27
C GLU A 38 18.68 17.50 29.87
N ARG A 39 18.99 18.05 28.68
CA ARG A 39 18.37 19.29 28.21
C ARG A 39 16.97 19.02 27.68
N ARG A 40 16.07 19.98 27.85
CA ARG A 40 14.76 19.94 27.21
C ARG A 40 14.93 20.10 25.69
N GLY A 41 14.49 19.11 24.91
CA GLY A 41 14.57 19.13 23.46
C GLY A 41 13.52 20.04 22.82
N PHE A 42 13.95 20.88 21.90
CA PHE A 42 13.13 21.80 21.13
C PHE A 42 12.08 21.04 20.32
N LEU A 43 12.49 20.03 19.53
CA LEU A 43 11.56 19.25 18.70
C LEU A 43 10.51 18.53 19.56
N SER A 44 10.95 17.85 20.62
CA SER A 44 10.05 17.20 21.59
C SER A 44 9.02 18.20 22.16
N SER A 45 9.48 19.39 22.56
CA SER A 45 8.61 20.41 23.16
C SER A 45 7.57 20.98 22.20
N ILE A 46 7.89 21.11 20.90
CA ILE A 46 6.95 21.59 19.88
C ILE A 46 5.98 20.50 19.45
N ILE A 47 6.45 19.24 19.40
CA ILE A 47 5.64 18.11 18.92
C ILE A 47 4.66 17.61 19.98
N SER A 48 5.01 17.66 21.27
CA SER A 48 4.16 17.22 22.39
C SER A 48 2.73 17.77 22.34
N PRO A 49 2.48 19.10 22.27
CA PRO A 49 1.11 19.62 22.23
C PRO A 49 0.34 19.20 20.96
N LEU A 50 1.03 19.07 19.81
CA LEU A 50 0.40 18.60 18.57
C LEU A 50 0.02 17.12 18.65
N LEU A 51 0.87 16.32 19.30
CA LEU A 51 0.63 14.90 19.53
C LEU A 51 -0.55 14.69 20.48
N GLU A 52 -0.58 15.40 21.61
CA GLU A 52 -1.68 15.36 22.58
C GLU A 52 -3.01 15.76 21.93
N LEU A 53 -3.00 16.86 21.17
CA LEU A 53 -4.18 17.30 20.43
C LEU A 53 -4.62 16.26 19.39
N ARG A 54 -3.67 15.58 18.73
CA ARG A 54 -3.99 14.51 17.79
C ARG A 54 -4.63 13.32 18.51
N ILE A 55 -4.13 12.93 19.67
CA ILE A 55 -4.67 11.82 20.45
C ILE A 55 -6.13 12.10 20.81
N GLU A 56 -6.42 13.29 21.32
CA GLU A 56 -7.80 13.67 21.69
C GLU A 56 -8.71 13.83 20.47
N THR A 57 -8.26 14.50 19.40
CA THR A 57 -9.07 14.66 18.18
C THR A 57 -9.36 13.32 17.51
N LYS A 58 -8.40 12.39 17.50
CA LYS A 58 -8.61 11.03 17.00
C LYS A 58 -9.63 10.25 17.82
N ARG A 59 -9.63 10.41 19.16
CA ARG A 59 -10.64 9.81 20.05
C ARG A 59 -12.03 10.37 19.75
N ARG A 60 -12.17 11.70 19.65
CA ARG A 60 -13.44 12.37 19.33
C ARG A 60 -13.98 12.03 17.95
N LYS A 61 -13.10 11.89 16.96
CA LYS A 61 -13.47 11.50 15.58
C LYS A 61 -14.28 10.20 15.50
N LYS A 62 -14.08 9.27 16.44
CA LYS A 62 -14.84 8.01 16.52
C LYS A 62 -16.32 8.25 16.87
N LEU A 63 -16.64 9.37 17.51
CA LEU A 63 -17.99 9.74 17.96
C LEU A 63 -18.60 10.86 17.09
N ASP A 64 -17.76 11.77 16.60
CA ASP A 64 -18.18 12.93 15.82
C ASP A 64 -17.29 13.12 14.59
N SER A 65 -17.89 12.97 13.41
CA SER A 65 -17.22 13.12 12.12
C SER A 65 -16.70 14.54 11.82
N SER A 66 -17.12 15.57 12.57
CA SER A 66 -16.60 16.94 12.43
C SER A 66 -15.09 17.03 12.66
N TYR A 67 -14.53 16.12 13.48
CA TYR A 67 -13.10 16.05 13.80
C TYR A 67 -12.25 15.36 12.73
N VAL A 68 -12.85 14.80 11.66
CA VAL A 68 -12.12 14.08 10.60
C VAL A 68 -11.04 14.98 9.96
N GLY A 69 -11.37 16.23 9.66
CA GLY A 69 -10.43 17.18 9.06
C GLY A 69 -9.28 17.55 10.01
N GLN A 70 -9.59 17.76 11.30
CA GLN A 70 -8.59 18.12 12.31
C GLN A 70 -7.57 16.98 12.55
N ASP A 71 -8.05 15.75 12.77
CA ASP A 71 -7.14 14.58 12.92
C ASP A 71 -6.30 14.38 11.66
N ALA A 72 -6.87 14.60 10.46
CA ALA A 72 -6.12 14.47 9.21
C ALA A 72 -4.99 15.50 9.12
N ILE A 73 -5.24 16.79 9.39
CA ILE A 73 -4.21 17.84 9.36
C ILE A 73 -3.13 17.56 10.40
N LEU A 74 -3.50 17.22 11.64
CA LEU A 74 -2.55 16.91 12.71
C LEU A 74 -1.70 15.68 12.36
N LYS A 75 -2.30 14.64 11.79
CA LYS A 75 -1.56 13.48 11.28
C LYS A 75 -0.51 13.90 10.26
N TRP A 76 -0.87 14.72 9.28
CA TRP A 76 0.05 15.20 8.25
C TRP A 76 1.19 16.02 8.84
N MET A 77 0.89 17.00 9.72
CA MET A 77 1.90 17.79 10.40
C MET A 77 2.91 16.91 11.14
N LEU A 78 2.42 15.95 11.92
CA LEU A 78 3.25 15.04 12.71
C LEU A 78 4.11 14.10 11.84
N VAL A 79 3.57 13.57 10.74
CA VAL A 79 4.34 12.76 9.77
C VAL A 79 5.43 13.61 9.12
N THR A 80 5.13 14.87 8.78
CA THR A 80 6.12 15.79 8.21
C THR A 80 7.22 16.15 9.21
N CYS A 81 6.91 16.29 10.50
CA CYS A 81 7.93 16.54 11.54
C CYS A 81 9.00 15.43 11.58
N PHE A 82 8.62 14.16 11.37
CA PHE A 82 9.59 13.07 11.24
C PHE A 82 10.43 13.19 9.95
N GLY A 83 9.79 13.45 8.80
CA GLY A 83 10.53 13.64 7.54
C GLY A 83 11.49 14.84 7.58
N TYR A 84 11.12 15.89 8.31
CA TYR A 84 11.92 17.10 8.49
C TYR A 84 13.26 16.83 9.17
N THR A 85 13.35 15.87 10.10
CA THR A 85 14.63 15.54 10.75
C THR A 85 15.67 14.99 9.78
N GLY A 86 15.23 14.31 8.72
CA GLY A 86 16.11 13.77 7.66
C GLY A 86 16.29 14.70 6.45
N TYR A 87 15.64 15.86 6.41
CA TYR A 87 15.71 16.77 5.26
C TYR A 87 16.98 17.63 5.30
N ARG A 88 17.80 17.53 4.25
CA ARG A 88 19.12 18.20 4.19
C ARG A 88 19.08 19.73 4.40
N ASN A 89 18.00 20.41 4.00
CA ASN A 89 17.90 21.87 4.13
C ASN A 89 17.04 22.30 5.34
N ALA A 90 16.66 21.36 6.22
CA ALA A 90 15.93 21.69 7.43
C ALA A 90 16.83 22.41 8.44
N LYS A 91 16.41 23.59 8.91
CA LYS A 91 17.17 24.39 9.89
C LYS A 91 17.38 23.68 11.23
N PHE A 92 16.40 22.86 11.62
CA PHE A 92 16.43 22.07 12.85
C PHE A 92 16.45 20.56 12.55
N GLY A 93 16.77 20.18 11.31
CA GLY A 93 16.94 18.79 10.92
C GLY A 93 18.37 18.34 11.14
N GLN A 94 18.54 17.10 11.56
CA GLN A 94 19.82 16.45 11.75
C GLN A 94 19.63 14.96 11.50
N ILE A 95 20.42 14.40 10.58
CA ILE A 95 20.24 13.02 10.12
C ILE A 95 20.42 12.02 11.26
N GLU A 96 21.28 12.30 12.22
CA GLU A 96 21.50 11.47 13.41
C GLU A 96 20.25 11.39 14.30
N VAL A 97 19.43 12.46 14.36
CA VAL A 97 18.13 12.43 15.06
C VAL A 97 17.18 11.50 14.31
N HIS A 98 17.14 11.60 12.98
CA HIS A 98 16.32 10.73 12.14
C HIS A 98 16.70 9.26 12.32
N GLU A 99 18.00 8.94 12.26
CA GLU A 99 18.54 7.61 12.48
C GLU A 99 18.19 7.09 13.87
N ARG A 100 18.33 7.91 14.93
CA ARG A 100 17.98 7.52 16.29
C ARG A 100 16.50 7.18 16.45
N ILE A 101 15.60 7.97 15.84
CA ILE A 101 14.16 7.68 15.81
C ILE A 101 13.90 6.32 15.14
N THR A 102 14.52 6.07 13.98
CA THR A 102 14.34 4.80 13.28
C THR A 102 14.92 3.61 14.05
N SER A 103 16.02 3.80 14.79
CA SER A 103 16.60 2.75 15.66
C SER A 103 15.61 2.37 16.74
N ILE A 104 15.09 3.35 17.48
CA ILE A 104 14.13 3.11 18.55
C ILE A 104 12.85 2.46 18.00
N SER A 105 12.39 2.87 16.82
CA SER A 105 11.24 2.22 16.18
C SER A 105 11.50 0.74 15.85
N ARG A 106 12.70 0.38 15.39
CA ARG A 106 13.08 -1.02 15.15
C ARG A 106 13.18 -1.81 16.46
N GLU A 107 13.77 -1.22 17.50
CA GLU A 107 13.86 -1.80 18.85
C GLU A 107 12.46 -2.08 19.42
N LEU A 108 11.55 -1.10 19.35
CA LEU A 108 10.15 -1.26 19.77
C LEU A 108 9.44 -2.35 18.97
N LEU A 109 9.64 -2.41 17.65
CA LEU A 109 9.03 -3.44 16.81
C LEU A 109 9.51 -4.86 17.18
N MET A 110 10.78 -5.01 17.54
CA MET A 110 11.33 -6.28 18.04
C MET A 110 10.79 -6.63 19.43
N GLN A 111 10.73 -5.65 20.33
CA GLN A 111 10.18 -5.84 21.67
C GLN A 111 8.72 -6.30 21.63
N ILE A 112 7.87 -5.69 20.79
CA ILE A 112 6.47 -6.12 20.69
C ILE A 112 6.30 -7.47 20.00
N LYS A 113 7.24 -7.87 19.12
CA LYS A 113 7.26 -9.21 18.54
C LYS A 113 7.54 -10.24 19.63
N GLU A 114 8.57 -10.03 20.43
CA GLU A 114 8.92 -10.92 21.54
C GLU A 114 7.78 -11.00 22.56
N LEU A 115 7.11 -9.87 22.83
CA LEU A 115 5.91 -9.83 23.68
C LEU A 115 4.77 -10.67 23.09
N ALA A 116 4.49 -10.54 21.78
CA ALA A 116 3.46 -11.34 21.10
C ALA A 116 3.76 -12.84 21.22
N GLU A 117 5.00 -13.24 20.92
CA GLU A 117 5.43 -14.64 20.99
C GLU A 117 5.37 -15.18 22.43
N GLY A 118 5.74 -14.37 23.43
CA GLY A 118 5.62 -14.71 24.85
C GLY A 118 4.18 -14.86 25.33
N MET A 119 3.23 -14.20 24.67
CA MET A 119 1.78 -14.36 24.88
C MET A 119 1.17 -15.51 24.07
N GLY A 120 1.99 -16.28 23.34
CA GLY A 120 1.53 -17.40 22.51
C GLY A 120 0.90 -16.98 21.17
N LEU A 121 1.06 -15.72 20.77
CA LEU A 121 0.58 -15.23 19.49
C LEU A 121 1.59 -15.53 18.38
N GLU A 122 1.08 -15.95 17.23
CA GLU A 122 1.86 -16.09 16.01
C GLU A 122 1.98 -14.72 15.33
N VAL A 123 3.22 -14.28 15.08
CA VAL A 123 3.49 -13.03 14.36
C VAL A 123 3.57 -13.31 12.86
N LEU A 124 2.55 -12.88 12.13
CA LEU A 124 2.43 -13.13 10.69
C LEU A 124 3.22 -12.12 9.85
N HIS A 125 3.22 -10.85 10.26
CA HIS A 125 3.86 -9.78 9.52
C HIS A 125 4.20 -8.62 10.43
N GLY A 126 5.26 -7.87 10.11
CA GLY A 126 5.58 -6.62 10.78
C GLY A 126 6.28 -5.66 9.83
N ILE A 127 5.73 -4.45 9.69
CA ILE A 127 6.28 -3.39 8.84
C ILE A 127 6.15 -2.05 9.55
N VAL A 128 7.27 -1.34 9.69
CA VAL A 128 7.34 0.00 10.27
C VAL A 128 6.71 0.06 11.67
N ASP A 129 5.46 0.50 11.77
CA ASP A 129 4.73 0.83 12.99
C ASP A 129 3.60 -0.15 13.31
N CYS A 130 3.49 -1.26 12.57
CA CYS A 130 2.44 -2.22 12.79
C CYS A 130 2.89 -3.68 12.71
N LEU A 131 2.12 -4.53 13.39
CA LEU A 131 2.29 -5.97 13.51
C LEU A 131 0.96 -6.67 13.23
N TRP A 132 0.97 -7.76 12.46
CA TRP A 132 -0.15 -8.66 12.28
C TRP A 132 0.11 -9.90 13.10
N VAL A 133 -0.87 -10.24 13.94
CA VAL A 133 -0.80 -11.36 14.87
C VAL A 133 -2.02 -12.26 14.71
N ARG A 134 -1.83 -13.54 15.03
CA ARG A 134 -2.88 -14.55 15.06
C ARG A 134 -2.78 -15.35 16.36
N GLY A 135 -3.90 -15.45 17.07
CA GLY A 135 -4.03 -16.17 18.34
C GLY A 135 -5.13 -17.23 18.29
N ALA A 136 -5.08 -18.21 19.18
CA ALA A 136 -6.08 -19.27 19.25
C ALA A 136 -7.41 -18.76 19.81
N GLY A 137 -7.36 -17.85 20.79
CA GLY A 137 -8.50 -17.15 21.38
C GLY A 137 -9.05 -15.99 20.56
N GLY A 138 -8.48 -15.71 19.38
CA GLY A 138 -9.01 -14.73 18.43
C GLY A 138 -8.93 -13.29 18.92
N VAL A 139 -10.07 -12.60 19.00
CA VAL A 139 -10.17 -11.14 19.19
C VAL A 139 -9.76 -10.72 20.61
N GLU A 140 -10.06 -11.52 21.63
CA GLU A 140 -9.79 -11.22 23.04
C GLU A 140 -8.29 -11.21 23.34
N GLU A 141 -7.55 -12.23 22.89
CA GLU A 141 -6.08 -12.28 23.03
C GLU A 141 -5.40 -11.09 22.33
N ALA A 142 -5.93 -10.66 21.18
CA ALA A 142 -5.41 -9.49 20.48
C ALA A 142 -5.68 -8.17 21.24
N ASP A 143 -6.78 -8.07 21.97
CA ASP A 143 -7.05 -6.92 22.86
C ASP A 143 -6.13 -6.91 24.08
N GLU A 144 -5.88 -8.07 24.69
CA GLU A 144 -4.90 -8.19 25.77
C GLU A 144 -3.49 -7.84 25.29
N PHE A 145 -3.10 -8.31 24.11
CA PHE A 145 -1.81 -7.96 23.50
C PHE A 145 -1.72 -6.47 23.20
N LYS A 146 -2.76 -5.86 22.65
CA LYS A 146 -2.83 -4.40 22.46
C LYS A 146 -2.56 -3.66 23.78
N GLN A 147 -3.25 -4.05 24.85
CA GLN A 147 -3.08 -3.42 26.17
C GLN A 147 -1.67 -3.67 26.75
N ALA A 148 -1.11 -4.86 26.55
CA ALA A 148 0.26 -5.18 26.95
C ALA A 148 1.28 -4.30 26.21
N VAL A 149 1.13 -4.12 24.89
CA VAL A 149 1.97 -3.22 24.08
C VAL A 149 1.89 -1.78 24.60
N GLU A 150 0.69 -1.26 24.85
CA GLU A 150 0.53 0.10 25.35
C GLU A 150 1.13 0.28 26.76
N ARG A 151 1.01 -0.71 27.64
CA ARG A 151 1.63 -0.68 28.99
C ARG A 151 3.15 -0.71 28.91
N GLU A 152 3.71 -1.58 28.10
CA GLU A 152 5.15 -1.81 27.99
C GLU A 152 5.84 -0.64 27.25
N THR A 153 5.24 -0.18 26.16
CA THR A 153 5.83 0.86 25.32
C THR A 153 5.40 2.27 25.72
N GLY A 154 4.33 2.44 26.49
CA GLY A 154 3.75 3.75 26.81
C GLY A 154 3.25 4.52 25.57
N ILE A 155 3.09 3.87 24.41
CA ILE A 155 2.63 4.47 23.17
C ILE A 155 1.30 3.83 22.79
N LEU A 156 0.29 4.66 22.50
CA LEU A 156 -1.04 4.21 22.12
C LEU A 156 -1.03 3.44 20.80
N THR A 157 -1.90 2.44 20.68
CA THR A 157 -2.08 1.61 19.48
C THR A 157 -3.55 1.57 19.05
N GLU A 158 -3.78 1.23 17.78
CA GLU A 158 -5.09 0.84 17.25
C GLU A 158 -5.09 -0.63 16.89
N LYS A 159 -6.28 -1.21 16.86
CA LYS A 159 -6.52 -2.57 16.39
C LYS A 159 -7.46 -2.58 15.20
N GLU A 160 -7.15 -3.41 14.21
CA GLU A 160 -8.07 -3.79 13.14
C GLU A 160 -8.14 -5.32 13.05
N ASP A 161 -9.33 -5.89 13.16
CA ASP A 161 -9.57 -7.32 13.04
C ASP A 161 -10.00 -7.69 11.60
N TYR A 162 -9.46 -8.81 11.10
CA TYR A 162 -9.71 -9.34 9.76
C TYR A 162 -10.39 -10.70 9.88
N ASP A 163 -11.45 -10.91 9.10
CA ASP A 163 -11.96 -12.27 8.88
C ASP A 163 -10.92 -13.07 8.12
N TRP A 164 -10.36 -12.47 7.06
CA TRP A 164 -9.23 -13.00 6.32
C TRP A 164 -8.35 -11.89 5.72
N ILE A 165 -7.08 -12.21 5.52
CA ILE A 165 -6.09 -11.39 4.84
C ILE A 165 -5.17 -12.27 4.00
N VAL A 166 -4.77 -11.79 2.84
CA VAL A 166 -3.77 -12.45 1.98
C VAL A 166 -2.56 -11.54 1.79
N PHE A 167 -1.38 -12.09 2.07
CA PHE A 167 -0.11 -11.46 1.73
C PHE A 167 0.36 -12.00 0.38
N LEU A 168 0.66 -11.10 -0.56
CA LEU A 168 1.07 -11.50 -1.92
C LEU A 168 2.56 -11.79 -1.97
N PRO A 169 3.02 -12.73 -2.82
CA PRO A 169 4.43 -13.02 -2.95
C PRO A 169 5.16 -11.98 -3.82
N LEU A 170 6.46 -11.87 -3.58
CA LEU A 170 7.46 -11.27 -4.45
C LEU A 170 7.91 -12.28 -5.51
N ALA A 171 8.71 -11.81 -6.47
CA ALA A 171 9.23 -12.65 -7.55
C ALA A 171 10.19 -13.76 -7.08
N ASP A 172 10.73 -13.66 -5.86
CA ASP A 172 11.55 -14.69 -5.22
C ASP A 172 10.74 -15.68 -4.37
N GLY A 173 9.41 -15.51 -4.32
CA GLY A 173 8.50 -16.34 -3.52
C GLY A 173 8.32 -15.88 -2.06
N GLY A 174 9.12 -14.95 -1.56
CA GLY A 174 8.93 -14.36 -0.23
C GLY A 174 7.70 -13.44 -0.20
N GLY A 175 7.09 -13.21 0.97
CA GLY A 175 5.93 -12.31 1.05
C GLY A 175 6.31 -10.85 0.85
N ALA A 176 5.45 -10.11 0.16
CA ALA A 176 5.60 -8.68 -0.03
C ALA A 176 5.15 -7.92 1.21
N TYR A 177 5.97 -6.98 1.66
CA TYR A 177 5.70 -6.15 2.84
C TYR A 177 4.47 -5.24 2.67
N ASN A 178 4.26 -4.71 1.47
CA ASN A 178 3.26 -3.68 1.20
C ASN A 178 2.18 -4.12 0.20
N ARG A 179 2.14 -5.40 -0.19
CA ARG A 179 1.15 -5.95 -1.13
C ARG A 179 0.31 -7.00 -0.42
N TYR A 180 -0.86 -6.57 0.03
CA TYR A 180 -1.83 -7.42 0.70
C TYR A 180 -3.23 -6.85 0.54
N PHE A 181 -4.22 -7.70 0.70
CA PHE A 181 -5.60 -7.27 0.85
C PHE A 181 -6.35 -8.25 1.77
N GLY A 182 -7.43 -7.78 2.38
CA GLY A 182 -8.18 -8.58 3.32
C GLY A 182 -9.51 -7.95 3.68
N ARG A 183 -10.47 -8.77 4.11
CA ARG A 183 -11.74 -8.30 4.63
C ARG A 183 -11.62 -8.08 6.13
N LEU A 184 -11.91 -6.85 6.56
CA LEU A 184 -12.07 -6.52 7.97
C LEU A 184 -13.39 -7.10 8.50
N THR A 185 -13.47 -7.39 9.79
CA THR A 185 -14.71 -7.84 10.47
C THR A 185 -15.86 -6.85 10.28
N SER A 186 -15.56 -5.57 10.01
CA SER A 186 -16.52 -4.54 9.60
C SER A 186 -17.17 -4.75 8.22
N GLY A 187 -16.76 -5.76 7.45
CA GLY A 187 -17.20 -6.04 6.07
C GLY A 187 -16.45 -5.28 4.98
N ARG A 188 -15.60 -4.31 5.33
CA ARG A 188 -14.80 -3.53 4.37
C ARG A 188 -13.56 -4.30 3.93
N VAL A 189 -13.23 -4.26 2.64
CA VAL A 189 -11.96 -4.79 2.13
C VAL A 189 -10.88 -3.72 2.18
N LYS A 190 -9.80 -4.02 2.90
CA LYS A 190 -8.58 -3.20 2.94
C LYS A 190 -7.63 -3.70 1.86
N VAL A 191 -7.12 -2.78 1.05
CA VAL A 191 -6.28 -3.09 -0.12
C VAL A 191 -5.00 -2.26 -0.10
N ARG A 192 -3.84 -2.90 -0.22
CA ARG A 192 -2.52 -2.26 -0.23
C ARG A 192 -1.62 -2.82 -1.33
N GLY A 193 -0.91 -1.92 -2.03
CA GLY A 193 0.17 -2.25 -2.98
C GLY A 193 -0.22 -2.96 -4.28
N VAL A 194 -1.47 -3.38 -4.45
CA VAL A 194 -1.98 -3.97 -5.71
C VAL A 194 -2.34 -2.89 -6.74
N MET A 195 -2.49 -3.30 -7.99
CA MET A 195 -2.73 -2.43 -9.15
C MET A 195 -3.89 -1.43 -8.96
N ALA A 196 -5.01 -1.82 -8.38
CA ALA A 196 -6.17 -0.95 -8.11
C ALA A 196 -5.87 0.28 -7.25
N ARG A 197 -4.75 0.26 -6.51
CA ARG A 197 -4.28 1.35 -5.64
C ARG A 197 -3.06 2.09 -6.20
N ARG A 198 -2.51 1.65 -7.33
CA ARG A 198 -1.35 2.27 -7.97
C ARG A 198 -1.81 3.36 -8.94
N GLY A 199 -1.20 4.54 -8.84
CA GLY A 199 -1.54 5.68 -9.71
C GLY A 199 -1.18 5.46 -11.18
N ASP A 200 -0.28 4.52 -11.47
CA ASP A 200 0.14 4.14 -12.83
C ASP A 200 -0.71 3.01 -13.43
N THR A 201 -1.78 2.58 -12.77
CA THR A 201 -2.69 1.56 -13.31
C THR A 201 -3.83 2.20 -14.09
N PRO A 202 -4.11 1.74 -15.32
CA PRO A 202 -5.22 2.25 -16.11
C PRO A 202 -6.57 2.16 -15.38
N PRO A 203 -7.45 3.18 -15.48
CA PRO A 203 -8.77 3.17 -14.86
C PRO A 203 -9.58 1.90 -15.16
N TYR A 204 -9.54 1.39 -16.40
CA TYR A 204 -10.25 0.17 -16.80
C TYR A 204 -9.77 -1.07 -16.01
N VAL A 205 -8.45 -1.25 -15.92
CA VAL A 205 -7.83 -2.37 -15.19
C VAL A 205 -8.09 -2.25 -13.69
N ALA A 206 -7.97 -1.04 -13.14
CA ALA A 206 -8.27 -0.78 -11.74
C ALA A 206 -9.74 -1.04 -11.40
N ARG A 207 -10.68 -0.75 -12.31
CA ARG A 207 -12.12 -1.00 -12.12
C ARG A 207 -12.42 -2.50 -12.04
N MET A 208 -11.88 -3.30 -12.97
CA MET A 208 -11.99 -4.75 -12.95
C MET A 208 -11.54 -5.32 -11.59
N GLN A 209 -10.35 -4.92 -11.14
CA GLN A 209 -9.80 -5.44 -9.88
C GLN A 209 -10.61 -4.97 -8.66
N LYS A 210 -11.12 -3.73 -8.67
CA LYS A 210 -12.00 -3.20 -7.60
C LYS A 210 -13.33 -3.95 -7.53
N GLU A 211 -13.94 -4.26 -8.67
CA GLU A 211 -15.20 -5.01 -8.71
C GLU A 211 -15.04 -6.42 -8.12
N ILE A 212 -13.89 -7.07 -8.37
CA ILE A 212 -13.57 -8.33 -7.70
C ILE A 212 -13.37 -8.14 -6.19
N PHE A 213 -12.72 -7.06 -5.74
CA PHE A 213 -12.63 -6.77 -4.30
C PHE A 213 -13.99 -6.49 -3.65
N GLU A 214 -14.92 -5.85 -4.36
CA GLU A 214 -16.30 -5.64 -3.91
C GLU A 214 -17.06 -6.96 -3.78
N LEU A 215 -16.89 -7.89 -4.74
CA LEU A 215 -17.40 -9.26 -4.64
C LEU A 215 -16.83 -9.97 -3.39
N LEU A 216 -15.51 -9.90 -3.18
CA LEU A 216 -14.83 -10.51 -2.05
C LEU A 216 -15.21 -9.88 -0.70
N ALA A 217 -15.73 -8.64 -0.68
CA ALA A 217 -16.26 -8.02 0.53
C ALA A 217 -17.46 -8.80 1.12
N GLY A 218 -18.16 -9.57 0.30
CA GLY A 218 -19.24 -10.47 0.73
C GLY A 218 -18.77 -11.77 1.37
N ALA A 219 -17.50 -12.17 1.20
CA ALA A 219 -16.98 -13.44 1.69
C ALA A 219 -16.40 -13.29 3.10
N SER A 220 -17.08 -13.79 4.13
CA SER A 220 -16.64 -13.65 5.54
C SER A 220 -15.74 -14.77 6.05
N SER A 221 -15.32 -15.71 5.20
CA SER A 221 -14.43 -16.83 5.55
C SER A 221 -13.58 -17.24 4.35
N GLY A 222 -12.50 -17.97 4.59
CA GLY A 222 -11.67 -18.54 3.52
C GLY A 222 -12.44 -19.51 2.62
N GLU A 223 -13.48 -20.17 3.12
CA GLU A 223 -14.39 -21.00 2.32
C GLU A 223 -15.25 -20.14 1.37
N ALA A 224 -15.91 -19.11 1.90
CA ALA A 224 -16.69 -18.18 1.07
C ALA A 224 -15.83 -17.47 0.03
N VAL A 225 -14.55 -17.23 0.32
CA VAL A 225 -13.59 -16.71 -0.65
C VAL A 225 -13.40 -17.70 -1.81
N ARG A 226 -13.20 -18.99 -1.53
CA ARG A 226 -13.07 -20.02 -2.58
C ARG A 226 -14.35 -20.13 -3.42
N GLU A 227 -15.52 -20.07 -2.79
CA GLU A 227 -16.81 -20.10 -3.50
C GLU A 227 -17.04 -18.89 -4.42
N ALA A 228 -16.39 -17.75 -4.13
CA ALA A 228 -16.47 -16.55 -4.96
C ALA A 228 -15.60 -16.61 -6.23
N GLU A 229 -14.66 -17.56 -6.33
CA GLU A 229 -13.72 -17.67 -7.45
C GLU A 229 -14.41 -17.70 -8.83
N PRO A 230 -15.48 -18.50 -9.08
CA PRO A 230 -16.12 -18.53 -10.39
C PRO A 230 -16.75 -17.18 -10.76
N ALA A 231 -17.29 -16.45 -9.79
CA ALA A 231 -17.84 -15.10 -10.03
C ALA A 231 -16.75 -14.07 -10.30
N ALA A 232 -15.60 -14.18 -9.61
CA ALA A 232 -14.42 -13.35 -9.87
C ALA A 232 -13.85 -13.60 -11.27
N ARG A 233 -13.77 -14.87 -11.71
CA ARG A 233 -13.34 -15.22 -13.08
C ARG A 233 -14.29 -14.67 -14.15
N ARG A 234 -15.60 -14.81 -13.97
CA ARG A 234 -16.60 -14.20 -14.87
C ARG A 234 -16.45 -12.69 -14.98
N THR A 235 -16.06 -12.02 -13.89
CA THR A 235 -15.75 -10.59 -13.91
C THR A 235 -14.56 -10.32 -14.83
N LEU A 236 -13.43 -11.02 -14.67
CA LEU A 236 -12.28 -10.89 -15.57
C LEU A 236 -12.66 -11.12 -17.05
N GLU A 237 -13.37 -12.21 -17.33
CA GLU A 237 -13.79 -12.59 -18.69
C GLU A 237 -14.61 -11.47 -19.35
N ARG A 238 -15.60 -10.93 -18.64
CA ARG A 238 -16.39 -9.81 -19.12
C ARG A 238 -15.54 -8.58 -19.45
N TYR A 239 -14.55 -8.24 -18.63
CA TYR A 239 -13.64 -7.11 -18.92
C TYR A 239 -12.70 -7.41 -20.10
N ARG A 240 -12.29 -8.67 -20.30
CA ARG A 240 -11.48 -9.08 -21.47
C ARG A 240 -12.29 -9.00 -22.76
N GLU A 241 -13.53 -9.49 -22.75
CA GLU A 241 -14.44 -9.45 -23.91
C GLU A 241 -14.81 -8.03 -24.30
N ALA A 242 -15.04 -7.15 -23.32
CA ALA A 242 -15.37 -5.75 -23.56
C ALA A 242 -14.15 -4.89 -23.92
N LEU A 243 -12.92 -5.37 -23.66
CA LEU A 243 -11.69 -4.57 -23.83
C LEU A 243 -11.54 -3.98 -25.24
N PRO A 244 -11.76 -4.70 -26.36
CA PRO A 244 -11.60 -4.14 -27.70
C PRO A 244 -12.53 -2.95 -28.01
N GLN A 245 -13.64 -2.83 -27.27
CA GLN A 245 -14.64 -1.77 -27.43
C GLN A 245 -14.55 -0.70 -26.33
N ALA A 246 -13.58 -0.81 -25.42
CA ALA A 246 -13.38 0.15 -24.34
C ALA A 246 -12.90 1.51 -24.87
N GLN A 247 -13.14 2.57 -24.10
CA GLN A 247 -12.69 3.90 -24.50
C GLN A 247 -11.18 4.04 -24.26
N PRO A 248 -10.39 4.59 -25.20
CA PRO A 248 -8.95 4.83 -25.00
C PRO A 248 -8.63 5.64 -23.74
N GLN A 249 -9.50 6.55 -23.34
CA GLN A 249 -9.35 7.37 -22.14
C GLN A 249 -9.37 6.54 -20.84
N GLU A 250 -9.97 5.34 -20.86
CA GLU A 250 -9.94 4.41 -19.73
C GLU A 250 -8.63 3.61 -19.65
N MET A 251 -7.78 3.72 -20.68
CA MET A 251 -6.48 3.06 -20.81
C MET A 251 -5.30 3.94 -20.38
N VAL A 252 -5.57 5.15 -19.90
CA VAL A 252 -4.54 6.12 -19.54
C VAL A 252 -3.65 5.60 -18.40
N ILE A 253 -2.35 5.61 -18.63
CA ILE A 253 -1.31 5.40 -17.63
C ILE A 253 -0.77 6.78 -17.23
N ARG A 254 -0.87 7.13 -15.96
CA ARG A 254 -0.31 8.39 -15.42
C ARG A 254 0.97 8.13 -14.66
N ARG A 255 2.00 8.92 -14.97
CA ARG A 255 3.32 8.82 -14.32
C ARG A 255 3.87 10.20 -14.04
N ARG A 256 4.59 10.32 -12.92
CA ARG A 256 5.39 11.51 -12.66
C ARG A 256 6.64 11.50 -13.52
N VAL A 257 6.88 12.58 -14.23
CA VAL A 257 8.08 12.79 -15.03
C VAL A 257 9.27 12.88 -14.09
N GLY A 258 10.15 11.88 -14.14
CA GLY A 258 11.40 11.90 -13.37
C GLY A 258 12.54 12.61 -14.10
N ARG A 259 12.56 12.47 -15.42
CA ARG A 259 13.53 13.09 -16.34
C ARG A 259 12.87 13.29 -17.69
N THR A 260 13.40 14.21 -18.49
CA THR A 260 12.87 14.54 -19.82
C THR A 260 13.70 13.91 -20.95
N SER A 261 14.91 13.44 -20.66
CA SER A 261 15.80 12.77 -21.63
C SER A 261 15.99 11.29 -21.28
N TYR A 262 15.82 10.44 -22.29
CA TYR A 262 15.95 8.99 -22.18
C TYR A 262 16.87 8.47 -23.30
N SER A 263 17.84 7.63 -22.94
CA SER A 263 18.76 7.00 -23.90
C SER A 263 18.21 5.73 -24.55
N ARG A 264 17.15 5.14 -23.99
CA ARG A 264 16.50 3.93 -24.50
C ARG A 264 15.07 4.24 -24.94
N ARG A 265 14.58 3.51 -25.95
CA ARG A 265 13.18 3.54 -26.35
C ARG A 265 12.33 2.92 -25.25
N CYS A 266 11.38 3.69 -24.72
CA CYS A 266 10.41 3.26 -23.71
C CYS A 266 9.16 4.13 -23.79
N ALA A 267 8.08 3.69 -23.17
CA ALA A 267 6.80 4.39 -23.18
C ALA A 267 6.92 5.83 -22.67
N GLU A 268 7.74 6.09 -21.64
CA GLU A 268 7.94 7.42 -21.07
C GLU A 268 8.63 8.37 -22.05
N ALA A 269 9.62 7.88 -22.79
CA ALA A 269 10.30 8.68 -23.81
C ALA A 269 9.34 9.04 -24.95
N SER A 270 8.49 8.10 -25.36
CA SER A 270 7.46 8.35 -26.37
C SER A 270 6.36 9.28 -25.84
N ALA A 271 6.00 9.18 -24.56
CA ALA A 271 4.99 10.02 -23.93
C ALA A 271 5.43 11.48 -23.91
N ILE A 272 6.69 11.77 -23.56
CA ILE A 272 7.23 13.13 -23.60
C ILE A 272 7.12 13.70 -25.01
N LYS A 273 7.56 12.96 -26.03
CA LYS A 273 7.45 13.38 -27.43
C LYS A 273 6.00 13.59 -27.88
N ALA A 274 5.07 12.76 -27.40
CA ALA A 274 3.66 12.90 -27.71
C ALA A 274 3.09 14.22 -27.16
N HIS A 275 3.45 14.61 -25.93
CA HIS A 275 3.04 15.88 -25.33
C HIS A 275 3.73 17.08 -26.00
N GLU A 276 5.02 16.97 -26.35
CA GLU A 276 5.74 18.03 -27.08
C GLU A 276 5.09 18.35 -28.44
N ARG A 277 4.57 17.34 -29.15
CA ARG A 277 3.82 17.54 -30.41
C ARG A 277 2.51 18.32 -30.21
N LEU A 278 1.96 18.33 -28.99
CA LEU A 278 0.81 19.14 -28.62
C LEU A 278 1.20 20.54 -28.09
N GLY A 279 2.50 20.87 -28.12
CA GLY A 279 3.03 22.11 -27.56
C GLY A 279 3.11 22.10 -26.03
N LEU A 280 2.98 20.94 -25.40
CA LEU A 280 3.07 20.78 -23.95
C LEU A 280 4.49 20.37 -23.56
N HIS A 281 5.23 21.29 -22.93
CA HIS A 281 6.56 21.04 -22.43
C HIS A 281 6.50 20.49 -21.00
N LEU A 282 6.85 19.22 -20.84
CA LEU A 282 6.86 18.54 -19.55
C LEU A 282 8.19 18.75 -18.82
N GLU A 283 8.14 19.03 -17.52
CA GLU A 283 9.31 19.15 -16.65
C GLU A 283 9.32 18.08 -15.55
N PRO A 284 10.50 17.75 -14.98
CA PRO A 284 10.58 16.85 -13.84
C PRO A 284 9.68 17.29 -12.68
N GLY A 285 8.88 16.36 -12.16
CA GLY A 285 7.88 16.61 -11.12
C GLY A 285 6.45 16.76 -11.63
N MET A 286 6.27 17.13 -12.92
CA MET A 286 4.95 17.13 -13.56
C MET A 286 4.41 15.72 -13.75
N GLU A 287 3.09 15.60 -13.89
CA GLU A 287 2.43 14.36 -14.25
C GLU A 287 2.21 14.31 -15.76
N MET A 288 2.44 13.14 -16.37
CA MET A 288 2.13 12.87 -17.77
C MET A 288 1.16 11.70 -17.86
N GLY A 289 0.10 11.87 -18.64
CA GLY A 289 -0.88 10.83 -18.96
C GLY A 289 -0.72 10.36 -20.40
N TYR A 290 -0.61 9.06 -20.62
CA TYR A 290 -0.49 8.53 -21.98
C TYR A 290 -1.19 7.17 -22.13
N VAL A 291 -1.53 6.84 -23.38
CA VAL A 291 -2.12 5.57 -23.78
C VAL A 291 -1.16 4.87 -24.73
N VAL A 292 -0.89 3.59 -24.50
CA VAL A 292 0.00 2.79 -25.36
C VAL A 292 -0.77 2.36 -26.59
N ALA A 293 -0.39 2.88 -27.77
CA ALA A 293 -1.00 2.56 -29.04
C ALA A 293 -0.40 1.30 -29.69
N ASP A 294 0.90 1.07 -29.49
CA ASP A 294 1.61 -0.15 -29.87
C ASP A 294 2.76 -0.41 -28.90
N ALA A 295 2.69 -1.51 -28.15
CA ALA A 295 3.70 -1.86 -27.15
C ALA A 295 4.98 -2.45 -27.77
N GLY A 296 4.91 -3.04 -28.96
CA GLY A 296 6.09 -3.59 -29.66
C GLY A 296 7.04 -2.49 -30.10
N SER A 297 6.49 -1.36 -30.55
CA SER A 297 7.22 -0.16 -30.91
C SER A 297 7.22 0.91 -29.81
N TRP A 298 6.61 0.68 -28.65
CA TRP A 298 6.44 1.70 -27.60
C TRP A 298 5.85 3.02 -28.14
N GLU A 299 4.96 2.95 -29.12
CA GLU A 299 4.21 4.11 -29.59
C GLU A 299 3.08 4.40 -28.61
N VAL A 300 2.94 5.68 -28.28
CA VAL A 300 1.95 6.15 -27.30
C VAL A 300 1.29 7.43 -27.80
N GLU A 301 0.07 7.65 -27.37
CA GLU A 301 -0.69 8.87 -27.57
C GLU A 301 -0.85 9.59 -26.23
N ALA A 302 -0.81 10.92 -26.23
CA ALA A 302 -1.11 11.70 -25.02
C ALA A 302 -2.58 11.52 -24.64
N GLU A 303 -2.87 11.54 -23.33
CA GLU A 303 -4.20 11.32 -22.77
C GLU A 303 -5.29 12.15 -23.48
N GLU A 304 -5.01 13.41 -23.78
CA GLU A 304 -5.95 14.37 -24.37
C GLU A 304 -6.35 14.04 -25.80
N THR A 305 -5.50 13.29 -26.50
CA THR A 305 -5.66 13.01 -27.94
C THR A 305 -5.83 11.54 -28.27
N ALA A 306 -5.81 10.66 -27.25
CA ALA A 306 -5.82 9.22 -27.43
C ALA A 306 -7.09 8.74 -28.18
N LYS A 307 -6.89 8.06 -29.31
CA LYS A 307 -7.97 7.48 -30.14
C LYS A 307 -7.91 5.97 -30.22
N ASN A 308 -6.73 5.39 -30.07
CA ASN A 308 -6.52 3.94 -30.15
C ASN A 308 -5.65 3.48 -28.98
N PHE A 309 -5.64 2.16 -28.75
CA PHE A 309 -4.75 1.51 -27.80
C PHE A 309 -4.43 0.09 -28.23
N ASP A 310 -3.31 -0.43 -27.75
CA ASP A 310 -2.87 -1.80 -27.98
C ASP A 310 -3.68 -2.78 -27.09
N VAL A 311 -4.71 -3.40 -27.65
CA VAL A 311 -5.58 -4.35 -26.94
C VAL A 311 -4.78 -5.46 -26.25
N MET A 312 -3.72 -5.98 -26.88
CA MET A 312 -2.91 -7.06 -26.33
C MET A 312 -2.07 -6.59 -25.14
N HIS A 313 -1.53 -5.37 -25.20
CA HIS A 313 -0.84 -4.75 -24.08
C HIS A 313 -1.75 -4.63 -22.85
N TYR A 314 -2.95 -4.09 -23.03
CA TYR A 314 -3.89 -3.85 -21.93
C TYR A 314 -4.55 -5.14 -21.42
N ALA A 315 -4.75 -6.14 -22.28
CA ALA A 315 -5.12 -7.50 -21.85
C ALA A 315 -4.05 -8.09 -20.93
N GLY A 316 -2.77 -7.89 -21.25
CA GLY A 316 -1.67 -8.28 -20.37
C GLY A 316 -1.67 -7.56 -19.01
N LEU A 317 -2.20 -6.33 -18.93
CA LEU A 317 -2.38 -5.62 -17.66
C LEU A 317 -3.58 -6.17 -16.86
N LEU A 318 -4.69 -6.52 -17.51
CA LEU A 318 -5.81 -7.23 -16.86
C LEU A 318 -5.32 -8.55 -16.25
N ASP A 319 -4.51 -9.31 -16.98
CA ASP A 319 -3.97 -10.59 -16.52
C ASP A 319 -3.06 -10.44 -15.30
N LYS A 320 -2.21 -9.41 -15.30
CA LYS A 320 -1.38 -9.08 -14.14
C LYS A 320 -2.23 -8.70 -12.93
N ALA A 321 -3.24 -7.85 -13.12
CA ALA A 321 -4.14 -7.44 -12.04
C ALA A 321 -4.97 -8.61 -11.51
N TRP A 322 -5.41 -9.52 -12.39
CA TRP A 322 -6.07 -10.77 -12.02
C TRP A 322 -5.16 -11.65 -11.18
N ARG A 323 -3.91 -11.90 -11.60
CA ARG A 323 -2.97 -12.74 -10.84
C ARG A 323 -2.75 -12.25 -9.42
N GLU A 324 -2.75 -10.93 -9.19
CA GLU A 324 -2.66 -10.38 -7.83
C GLU A 324 -3.86 -10.77 -6.97
N VAL A 325 -5.08 -10.74 -7.51
CA VAL A 325 -6.29 -11.09 -6.74
C VAL A 325 -6.50 -12.59 -6.66
N ALA A 326 -6.26 -13.31 -7.75
CA ALA A 326 -6.45 -14.76 -7.85
C ALA A 326 -5.60 -15.55 -6.86
N TYR A 327 -4.50 -14.97 -6.39
CA TYR A 327 -3.66 -15.57 -5.36
C TYR A 327 -4.44 -15.91 -4.07
N VAL A 328 -5.55 -15.20 -3.79
CA VAL A 328 -6.42 -15.49 -2.65
C VAL A 328 -7.16 -16.83 -2.78
N PHE A 329 -7.41 -17.29 -4.01
CA PHE A 329 -8.10 -18.56 -4.29
C PHE A 329 -7.12 -19.75 -4.27
N GLY A 330 -5.86 -19.51 -4.66
CA GLY A 330 -4.78 -20.48 -4.48
C GLY A 330 -3.49 -20.11 -5.22
N PRO A 331 -2.29 -20.49 -4.72
CA PRO A 331 -1.02 -20.18 -5.39
C PRO A 331 -0.87 -20.79 -6.79
N GLN A 332 -1.53 -21.92 -7.04
CA GLN A 332 -1.50 -22.61 -8.35
C GLN A 332 -2.26 -21.83 -9.42
N GLU A 333 -3.20 -20.97 -9.03
CA GLU A 333 -4.01 -20.18 -9.97
C GLU A 333 -3.31 -18.91 -10.45
N ALA A 334 -2.20 -18.55 -9.80
CA ALA A 334 -1.42 -17.37 -10.10
C ALA A 334 0.08 -17.60 -9.80
N PRO A 335 0.81 -18.37 -10.62
CA PRO A 335 2.27 -18.39 -10.52
C PRO A 335 2.81 -16.98 -10.78
N LEU A 336 3.36 -16.36 -9.73
CA LEU A 336 3.94 -15.02 -9.76
C LEU A 336 5.43 -15.03 -10.14
N THR A 337 5.98 -16.21 -10.43
CA THR A 337 7.33 -16.43 -10.95
C THR A 337 7.28 -16.96 -12.39
N GLY A 338 7.93 -16.25 -13.32
CA GLY A 338 8.16 -16.70 -14.69
C GLY A 338 7.16 -16.19 -15.74
N GLY A 339 7.69 -15.45 -16.73
CA GLY A 339 7.00 -15.16 -17.98
C GLY A 339 7.14 -13.72 -18.49
N GLY A 340 8.35 -13.33 -18.92
CA GLY A 340 8.41 -12.56 -20.17
C GLY A 340 7.66 -13.33 -21.25
N LEU A 341 7.08 -12.64 -22.24
CA LEU A 341 6.32 -13.25 -23.32
C LEU A 341 6.95 -14.58 -23.77
N GLN A 342 6.39 -15.68 -23.32
CA GLN A 342 6.36 -16.92 -24.07
C GLN A 342 4.93 -17.03 -24.55
N THR A 343 4.77 -16.58 -25.78
CA THR A 343 3.77 -17.06 -26.73
C THR A 343 3.41 -18.51 -26.42
N ARG A 344 2.26 -18.73 -25.78
CA ARG A 344 1.47 -19.92 -26.10
C ARG A 344 0.72 -19.61 -27.39
N GLU A 345 1.42 -19.80 -28.50
CA GLU A 345 0.74 -20.20 -29.73
C GLU A 345 0.00 -21.54 -29.47
N ALA A 346 -1.09 -21.73 -30.20
CA ALA A 346 -2.05 -22.84 -30.15
C ALA A 346 -3.03 -22.80 -28.95
N THR A 347 -4.18 -22.15 -29.09
CA THR A 347 -5.31 -22.73 -29.84
C THR A 347 -6.29 -21.65 -30.31
N TRP A 348 -5.93 -20.96 -31.39
CA TRP A 348 -6.92 -20.32 -32.27
C TRP A 348 -7.21 -21.29 -33.41
N GLY A 349 -8.09 -22.24 -33.12
CA GLY A 349 -8.69 -23.10 -34.13
C GLY A 349 -9.92 -22.42 -34.68
N ARG A 350 -9.91 -22.18 -35.99
CA ARG A 350 -11.04 -21.80 -36.87
C ARG A 350 -12.42 -22.10 -36.26
N LEU A 351 -13.23 -21.05 -36.11
CA LEU A 351 -14.58 -20.92 -36.68
C LEU A 351 -15.05 -19.47 -36.50
#